data_AF-A0A8T7FUV3-F1
#
_entry.id   AF-A0A8T7FUV3-F1
#
_cell.length_a   1.000
_cell.length_b   1.000
_cell.length_c   1.000
_cell.angle_alpha   90.00
_cell.angle_beta   90.00
_cell.angle_gamma   90.00
#
_symmetry.space_group_name_H-M   'P 1'
#
loop_
_entity.id
_entity.type
_entity.pdbx_description
1 polymer ?
#
loop_
_entity_poly.entity_id
_entity_poly.type
_entity_poly.pdbx_seq_one_letter_code
_entity_poly.pdbx_strand_id
1 'polypeptide(L)'
;MPCLYEENEQKTLVKDLINSTSVVNVPNDPNNGKPPFYNLSFAEAALFIAPIIKSKHFKEEQEWRLISVPLKYEDAKFRTGNYSLIPYWEFELGIEDSLNKIIIGPTPEQELSERALYGLLTQRHIYNLGGIFHSEIPFRKI
;
A
#
# COMPACT_ATOMS: atom_id res chain seq x y z
N MET A 1 -2.32 -1.25 -5.79
CA MET A 1 -3.77 -1.25 -6.06
C MET A 1 -4.37 0.04 -5.54
N PRO A 2 -5.12 0.79 -6.36
CA PRO A 2 -5.82 2.00 -5.89
C PRO A 2 -6.91 1.63 -4.88
N CYS A 3 -7.09 2.46 -3.85
CA CYS A 3 -8.17 2.31 -2.90
C CYS A 3 -9.55 2.68 -3.52
N LEU A 4 -10.58 1.94 -3.13
CA LEU A 4 -11.98 2.19 -3.46
C LEU A 4 -12.63 3.04 -2.38
N TYR A 5 -13.26 4.14 -2.79
CA TYR A 5 -13.84 5.14 -1.90
C TYR A 5 -15.37 5.16 -1.92
N GLU A 6 -15.99 4.80 -3.04
CA GLU A 6 -17.44 4.89 -3.22
C GLU A 6 -18.16 3.69 -2.59
N GLU A 7 -19.11 3.97 -1.70
CA GLU A 7 -19.79 2.94 -0.91
C GLU A 7 -20.54 1.92 -1.79
N ASN A 8 -21.09 2.37 -2.93
CA ASN A 8 -21.78 1.49 -3.88
C ASN A 8 -20.83 0.50 -4.56
N GLU A 9 -19.62 0.95 -4.91
CA GLU A 9 -18.58 0.10 -5.50
C GLU A 9 -18.08 -0.92 -4.46
N GLN A 10 -17.85 -0.46 -3.23
CA GLN A 10 -17.45 -1.33 -2.11
C GLN A 10 -18.49 -2.41 -1.83
N LYS A 11 -19.79 -2.04 -1.77
CA LYS A 11 -20.88 -2.99 -1.58
C LYS A 11 -20.98 -4.00 -2.71
N THR A 12 -20.75 -3.56 -3.95
CA THR A 12 -20.76 -4.45 -5.12
C THR A 12 -19.62 -5.47 -5.01
N LEU A 13 -18.40 -4.99 -4.74
CA LEU A 13 -17.23 -5.84 -4.56
C LEU A 13 -17.40 -6.88 -3.44
N VAL A 14 -17.94 -6.47 -2.28
CA VAL A 14 -18.18 -7.37 -1.14
C VAL A 14 -19.27 -8.40 -1.47
N LYS A 15 -20.34 -8.00 -2.18
CA LYS A 15 -21.36 -8.95 -2.64
C LYS A 15 -20.79 -9.98 -3.60
N ASP A 16 -19.95 -9.54 -4.54
CA ASP A 16 -19.30 -10.43 -5.51
C ASP A 16 -18.36 -11.42 -4.80
N LEU A 17 -17.62 -10.97 -3.78
CA LEU A 17 -16.82 -11.83 -2.91
C LEU A 17 -17.68 -12.90 -2.19
N ILE A 18 -18.79 -12.49 -1.57
CA ILE A 18 -19.70 -13.42 -0.88
C ILE A 18 -20.29 -14.43 -1.88
N ASN A 19 -20.75 -13.98 -3.04
CA ASN A 19 -21.39 -14.83 -4.04
C ASN A 19 -20.40 -15.80 -4.70
N SER A 20 -19.17 -15.36 -4.97
CA SER A 20 -18.13 -16.21 -5.58
C SER A 20 -17.63 -17.32 -4.63
N THR A 21 -17.74 -17.11 -3.32
CA THR A 21 -17.27 -18.07 -2.29
C THR A 21 -18.39 -18.94 -1.73
N SER A 22 -19.65 -18.49 -1.84
CA SER A 22 -20.84 -19.26 -1.44
C SER A 22 -21.23 -20.36 -2.43
N VAL A 23 -20.65 -20.36 -3.63
CA VAL A 23 -20.94 -21.34 -4.66
C VAL A 23 -19.75 -22.27 -4.87
N VAL A 24 -19.71 -23.35 -4.10
CA VAL A 24 -18.82 -24.51 -4.32
C VAL A 24 -19.13 -25.23 -5.65
N ASN A 25 -20.13 -24.79 -6.44
CA ASN A 25 -20.53 -25.41 -7.71
C ASN A 25 -21.02 -24.39 -8.77
N VAL A 26 -20.15 -23.56 -9.35
CA VAL A 26 -20.46 -22.91 -10.65
C VAL A 26 -19.78 -23.72 -11.75
N PRO A 27 -20.50 -24.16 -12.81
CA PRO A 27 -19.89 -24.82 -13.95
C PRO A 27 -18.80 -23.95 -14.58
N ASN A 28 -17.72 -24.57 -15.03
CA ASN A 28 -16.68 -23.93 -15.84
C ASN A 28 -17.34 -23.24 -17.06
N ASP A 29 -17.50 -21.92 -17.01
CA ASP A 29 -17.73 -21.12 -18.21
C ASP A 29 -16.35 -20.68 -18.75
N PRO A 30 -15.88 -21.24 -19.87
CA PRO A 30 -14.57 -20.95 -20.43
C PRO A 30 -14.47 -19.54 -21.06
N ASN A 31 -15.57 -18.79 -21.19
CA ASN A 31 -15.60 -17.54 -21.96
C ASN A 31 -15.59 -16.25 -21.12
N ASN A 32 -15.81 -16.34 -19.81
CA ASN A 32 -15.66 -15.19 -18.91
C ASN A 32 -14.31 -15.28 -18.20
N GLY A 33 -13.41 -14.33 -18.50
CA GLY A 33 -12.15 -14.18 -17.79
C GLY A 33 -12.40 -14.23 -16.28
N LYS A 34 -11.92 -15.29 -15.63
CA LYS A 34 -12.18 -15.52 -14.21
C LYS A 34 -11.63 -14.33 -13.42
N PRO A 35 -12.39 -13.72 -12.50
CA PRO A 35 -11.82 -12.72 -11.61
C PRO A 35 -10.65 -13.38 -10.84
N PRO A 36 -9.59 -12.64 -10.49
CA PRO A 36 -8.31 -13.18 -10.02
C PRO A 36 -8.38 -13.96 -8.68
N PHE A 37 -9.56 -14.13 -8.10
CA PHE A 37 -9.79 -14.73 -6.77
C PHE A 37 -10.71 -15.96 -6.79
N TYR A 38 -11.06 -16.49 -7.97
CA TYR A 38 -12.08 -17.55 -8.12
C TYR A 38 -11.77 -18.88 -7.41
N ASN A 39 -10.53 -19.09 -6.96
CA ASN A 39 -10.10 -20.32 -6.27
C ASN A 39 -9.74 -20.09 -4.78
N LEU A 40 -9.98 -18.89 -4.24
CA LEU A 40 -9.67 -18.56 -2.86
C LEU A 40 -10.88 -18.81 -1.96
N SER A 41 -10.63 -19.26 -0.74
CA SER A 41 -11.65 -19.23 0.32
C SER A 41 -12.09 -17.79 0.58
N PHE A 42 -13.27 -17.61 1.17
CA PHE A 42 -13.74 -16.28 1.59
C PHE A 42 -12.71 -15.53 2.44
N ALA A 43 -12.06 -16.23 3.37
CA ALA A 43 -11.04 -15.64 4.24
C ALA A 43 -9.84 -15.14 3.43
N GLU A 44 -9.34 -15.93 2.49
CA GLU A 44 -8.19 -15.55 1.66
C GLU A 44 -8.53 -14.38 0.73
N ALA A 45 -9.68 -14.41 0.06
CA ALA A 45 -10.09 -13.32 -0.82
C ALA A 45 -10.41 -12.04 -0.04
N ALA A 46 -10.94 -12.15 1.19
CA ALA A 46 -11.13 -11.01 2.08
C ALA A 46 -9.80 -10.33 2.45
N LEU A 47 -8.71 -11.08 2.61
CA LEU A 47 -7.38 -10.51 2.88
C LEU A 47 -6.86 -9.60 1.74
N PHE A 48 -7.26 -9.87 0.49
CA PHE A 48 -6.91 -9.01 -0.65
C PHE A 48 -7.84 -7.81 -0.81
N ILE A 49 -9.13 -7.98 -0.51
CA ILE A 49 -10.15 -6.95 -0.72
C ILE A 49 -10.19 -5.95 0.44
N ALA A 50 -10.07 -6.40 1.69
CA ALA A 50 -10.17 -5.53 2.85
C ALA A 50 -9.18 -4.34 2.80
N PRO A 51 -7.91 -4.52 2.37
CA PRO A 51 -7.00 -3.40 2.25
C PRO A 51 -7.43 -2.37 1.19
N ILE A 52 -8.16 -2.70 0.13
CA ILE A 52 -8.53 -1.68 -0.87
C ILE A 52 -9.75 -0.85 -0.47
N ILE A 53 -10.48 -1.19 0.59
CA ILE A 53 -11.64 -0.42 1.04
C ILE A 53 -11.19 0.76 1.91
N LYS A 54 -11.57 1.99 1.52
CA LYS A 54 -11.23 3.23 2.25
C LYS A 54 -12.47 4.14 2.39
N SER A 55 -12.54 4.92 3.46
CA SER A 55 -13.64 5.89 3.63
C SER A 55 -13.53 7.01 2.60
N LYS A 56 -14.67 7.39 2.00
CA LYS A 56 -14.78 8.53 1.06
C LYS A 56 -14.24 9.86 1.58
N HIS A 57 -14.14 10.04 2.90
CA HIS A 57 -13.60 11.26 3.51
C HIS A 57 -12.08 11.42 3.35
N PHE A 58 -11.39 10.39 2.86
CA PHE A 58 -9.96 10.41 2.55
C PHE A 58 -9.70 10.32 1.04
N LYS A 59 -10.68 10.65 0.21
CA LYS A 59 -10.60 10.52 -1.26
C LYS A 59 -9.48 11.38 -1.85
N GLU A 60 -9.15 12.49 -1.20
CA GLU A 60 -8.04 13.37 -1.54
C GLU A 60 -6.67 12.70 -1.45
N GLU A 61 -6.51 11.64 -0.64
CA GLU A 61 -5.23 10.94 -0.49
C GLU A 61 -4.83 10.18 -1.77
N GLN A 62 -5.80 9.83 -2.63
CA GLN A 62 -5.60 9.00 -3.83
C GLN A 62 -4.69 7.80 -3.54
N GLU A 63 -4.97 7.09 -2.44
CA GLU A 63 -4.06 6.12 -1.85
C GLU A 63 -3.90 4.87 -2.75
N TRP A 64 -2.65 4.41 -2.87
CA TRP A 64 -2.30 3.13 -3.50
C TRP A 64 -1.70 2.20 -2.44
N ARG A 65 -2.20 0.97 -2.36
CA ARG A 65 -1.68 -0.08 -1.47
C ARG A 65 -0.98 -1.17 -2.25
N LEU A 66 0.20 -1.55 -1.78
CA LEU A 66 0.87 -2.79 -2.19
C LEU A 66 0.30 -3.93 -1.35
N ILE A 67 -0.25 -4.96 -2.00
CA ILE A 67 -0.93 -6.07 -1.33
C ILE A 67 -0.23 -7.34 -1.79
N SER A 68 0.37 -8.05 -0.85
CA SER A 68 0.98 -9.35 -1.09
C SER A 68 0.00 -10.46 -0.73
N VAL A 69 0.35 -11.68 -1.14
CA VAL A 69 -0.16 -12.89 -0.48
C VAL A 69 0.29 -12.91 0.99
N PRO A 70 -0.33 -13.73 1.86
CA PRO A 70 0.17 -13.91 3.22
C PRO A 70 1.68 -14.25 3.23
N LEU A 71 2.45 -13.45 3.96
CA LEU A 71 3.90 -13.61 4.06
C LEU A 71 4.25 -14.53 5.24
N LYS A 72 5.27 -15.36 5.06
CA LYS A 72 5.76 -16.21 6.14
C LYS A 72 6.52 -15.37 7.16
N TYR A 73 6.33 -15.69 8.44
CA TYR A 73 7.00 -14.97 9.52
C TYR A 73 8.50 -15.31 9.61
N GLU A 74 8.91 -16.46 9.09
CA GLU A 74 10.33 -16.86 8.99
C GLU A 74 11.15 -15.90 8.13
N ASP A 75 10.52 -15.24 7.15
CA ASP A 75 11.15 -14.27 6.25
C ASP A 75 11.12 -12.84 6.83
N ALA A 76 10.50 -12.63 8.00
CA ALA A 76 10.38 -11.32 8.61
C ALA A 76 11.73 -10.84 9.15
N LYS A 77 12.07 -9.59 8.83
CA LYS A 77 13.15 -8.84 9.49
C LYS A 77 12.56 -7.99 10.61
N PHE A 78 13.40 -7.51 11.51
CA PHE A 78 12.96 -6.74 12.67
C PHE A 78 13.69 -5.41 12.76
N ARG A 79 12.93 -4.33 12.94
CA ARG A 79 13.46 -2.99 13.22
C ARG A 79 13.07 -2.56 14.63
N THR A 80 13.88 -1.69 15.22
CA THR A 80 13.59 -1.09 16.52
C THR A 80 12.39 -0.16 16.42
N GLY A 81 11.39 -0.35 17.28
CA GLY A 81 10.32 0.62 17.56
C GLY A 81 10.52 1.25 18.94
N ASN A 82 9.71 2.25 19.27
CA ASN A 82 9.84 2.99 20.55
C ASN A 82 9.64 2.10 21.79
N TYR A 83 8.84 1.03 21.67
CA TYR A 83 8.46 0.17 22.79
C TYR A 83 8.67 -1.33 22.52
N SER A 84 8.90 -1.72 21.27
CA SER A 84 9.00 -3.13 20.86
C SER A 84 9.74 -3.28 19.52
N LEU A 85 10.09 -4.52 19.18
CA LEU A 85 10.53 -4.86 17.83
C LEU A 85 9.34 -4.86 16.87
N ILE A 86 9.53 -4.28 15.69
CA ILE A 86 8.51 -4.21 14.64
C ILE A 86 8.95 -5.14 13.49
N PRO A 87 8.19 -6.20 13.19
CA PRO A 87 8.47 -7.03 12.02
C PRO A 87 8.23 -6.23 10.73
N TYR A 88 9.06 -6.47 9.73
CA TYR A 88 8.92 -5.92 8.38
C TYR A 88 9.42 -6.91 7.34
N TRP A 89 8.91 -6.79 6.12
CA TRP A 89 9.36 -7.56 4.97
C TRP A 89 9.95 -6.60 3.95
N GLU A 90 11.07 -7.01 3.37
CA GLU A 90 11.68 -6.28 2.27
C GLU A 90 11.12 -6.80 0.96
N PHE A 91 10.93 -5.87 0.02
CA PHE A 91 10.63 -6.19 -1.36
C PHE A 91 11.46 -5.27 -2.23
N GLU A 92 11.88 -5.78 -3.38
CA GLU A 92 12.62 -4.98 -4.35
C GLU A 92 11.64 -4.05 -5.06
N LEU A 93 11.92 -2.75 -4.98
CA LEU A 93 11.27 -1.72 -5.77
C LEU A 93 12.32 -1.18 -6.73
N GLY A 94 12.03 -1.14 -8.03
CA GLY A 94 12.86 -0.48 -9.03
C GLY A 94 12.82 1.03 -8.82
N ILE A 95 13.53 1.52 -7.80
CA ILE A 95 13.46 2.90 -7.31
C ILE A 95 13.84 3.89 -8.42
N GLU A 96 14.84 3.58 -9.24
CA GLU A 96 15.30 4.47 -10.32
C GLU A 96 14.19 4.79 -11.33
N ASP A 97 13.32 3.82 -11.63
CA ASP A 97 12.20 3.99 -12.57
C ASP A 97 10.91 4.47 -11.88
N SER A 98 10.80 4.28 -10.56
CA SER A 98 9.54 4.46 -9.84
C SER A 98 9.49 5.72 -8.97
N LEU A 99 10.64 6.22 -8.52
CA LEU A 99 10.72 7.34 -7.59
C LEU A 99 10.88 8.66 -8.36
N ASN A 100 9.76 9.34 -8.60
CA ASN A 100 9.77 10.60 -9.35
C ASN A 100 10.16 11.81 -8.49
N LYS A 101 9.58 11.96 -7.29
CA LYS A 101 9.83 13.11 -6.41
C LYS A 101 9.71 12.74 -4.95
N ILE A 102 10.33 13.52 -4.09
CA ILE A 102 10.24 13.37 -2.64
C ILE A 102 9.62 14.64 -2.05
N ILE A 103 8.66 14.47 -1.14
CA ILE A 103 8.07 15.56 -0.37
C ILE A 103 8.41 15.33 1.10
N ILE A 104 9.18 16.23 1.70
CA ILE A 104 9.52 16.23 3.11
C ILE A 104 8.29 16.67 3.89
N GLY A 105 7.75 15.76 4.70
CA GLY A 105 6.59 16.04 5.54
C GLY A 105 6.86 17.10 6.61
N PRO A 106 5.83 17.52 7.35
CA PRO A 106 5.99 18.49 8.43
C PRO A 106 6.88 17.91 9.54
N THR A 107 7.98 18.59 9.84
CA THR A 107 8.98 18.19 10.85
C THR A 107 9.45 19.43 11.62
N PRO A 108 9.84 19.30 12.91
CA PRO A 108 10.38 20.42 13.68
C PRO A 108 11.61 21.05 13.04
N GLU A 109 12.48 20.22 12.44
CA GLU A 109 13.78 20.61 11.88
C GLU A 109 13.80 20.31 10.38
N GLN A 110 13.22 21.21 9.57
CA GLN A 110 13.07 21.03 8.11
C GLN A 110 14.43 20.92 7.40
N GLU A 111 15.35 21.85 7.67
CA GLU A 111 16.69 21.85 7.04
C GLU A 111 17.49 20.60 7.39
N LEU A 112 17.42 20.15 8.66
CA LEU A 112 18.14 18.97 9.10
C LEU A 112 17.60 17.72 8.39
N SER A 113 16.28 17.63 8.25
CA SER A 113 15.61 16.52 7.56
C SER A 113 15.98 16.48 6.07
N GLU A 114 16.05 17.65 5.44
CA GLU A 114 16.49 17.78 4.03
C GLU A 114 17.96 17.36 3.86
N ARG A 115 18.88 17.84 4.72
CA ARG A 115 20.30 17.45 4.67
C ARG A 115 20.50 15.96 4.88
N ALA A 116 19.77 15.36 5.83
CA ALA A 116 19.81 13.92 6.07
C ALA A 116 19.31 13.15 4.85
N LEU A 117 18.25 13.63 4.19
CA LEU A 117 17.75 13.05 2.95
C LEU A 117 18.81 13.10 1.83
N TYR A 118 19.48 14.24 1.61
CA TYR A 118 20.56 14.33 0.62
C TYR A 118 21.70 13.35 0.91
N GLY A 119 22.09 13.20 2.17
CA GLY A 119 23.10 12.22 2.58
C GLY A 119 22.69 10.79 2.22
N LEU A 120 21.44 10.42 2.51
CA LEU A 120 20.88 9.12 2.16
C LEU A 120 20.85 8.88 0.64
N LEU A 121 20.36 9.84 -0.14
CA LEU A 121 20.29 9.73 -1.60
C LEU A 121 21.69 9.58 -2.21
N THR A 122 22.66 10.33 -1.72
CA THR A 122 24.06 10.24 -2.14
C THR A 122 24.63 8.85 -1.82
N GLN A 123 24.40 8.33 -0.62
CA GLN A 123 24.84 6.99 -0.20
C GLN A 123 24.21 5.88 -1.07
N ARG A 124 23.00 6.09 -1.56
CA ARG A 124 22.25 5.13 -2.39
C ARG A 124 22.44 5.34 -3.89
N HIS A 125 23.28 6.29 -4.29
CA HIS A 125 23.50 6.65 -5.70
C HIS A 125 22.23 7.05 -6.46
N ILE A 126 21.26 7.66 -5.75
CA ILE A 126 20.01 8.13 -6.35
C ILE A 126 20.17 9.62 -6.71
N TYR A 127 20.25 9.91 -8.00
CA TYR A 127 20.46 11.28 -8.51
C TYR A 127 19.34 11.77 -9.44
N ASN A 128 18.60 10.86 -10.07
CA ASN A 128 17.58 11.17 -11.06
C ASN A 128 16.21 11.36 -10.40
N LEU A 129 16.04 12.46 -9.65
CA LEU A 129 14.75 12.85 -9.08
C LEU A 129 14.22 14.10 -9.78
N GLY A 130 12.92 14.12 -10.05
CA GLY A 130 12.19 15.31 -10.53
C GLY A 130 12.09 16.44 -9.51
N GLY A 131 12.46 16.19 -8.25
CA GLY A 131 12.65 17.23 -7.24
C GLY A 131 12.45 16.75 -5.80
N ILE A 132 12.96 17.57 -4.88
CA ILE A 132 12.72 17.46 -3.43
C ILE A 132 11.96 18.72 -3.01
N PHE A 133 10.83 18.53 -2.32
CA PHE A 133 9.93 19.62 -1.92
C PHE A 133 9.61 19.52 -0.44
N HIS A 134 9.17 20.61 0.17
CA HIS A 134 8.60 20.61 1.51
C HIS A 134 7.08 20.58 1.44
N SER A 135 6.46 19.84 2.35
CA SER A 135 5.01 19.88 2.54
C SER A 135 4.56 21.24 3.06
N GLU A 136 3.48 21.77 2.52
CA GLU A 136 2.82 22.99 3.02
C GLU A 136 1.96 22.75 4.27
N ILE A 137 1.78 21.48 4.66
CA ILE A 137 1.01 21.13 5.87
C ILE A 137 1.81 21.61 7.10
N PRO A 138 1.19 22.33 8.06
CA PRO A 138 1.90 22.79 9.24
C PRO A 138 2.26 21.63 10.16
N PHE A 139 3.43 21.71 10.80
CA PHE A 139 3.83 20.74 11.81
C PHE A 139 2.95 20.87 13.06
N ARG A 140 2.31 19.77 13.47
CA ARG A 140 1.51 19.69 14.68
C ARG A 140 2.27 18.92 15.76
N LYS A 141 2.60 19.58 16.87
CA LYS A 141 3.03 18.88 18.08
C LYS A 141 1.82 18.11 18.63
N ILE A 142 1.96 16.79 18.70
CA ILE A 142 0.99 15.87 19.31
C ILE A 142 1.48 15.58 20.74
#